data_AF-A0A950PPW9-F1
#
_entry.id   AF-A0A950PPW9-F1
#
_cell.length_a   1.000
_cell.length_b   1.000
_cell.length_c   1.000
_cell.angle_alpha   90.00
_cell.angle_beta   90.00
_cell.angle_gamma   90.00
#
_symmetry.space_group_name_H-M   'P 1'
#
loop_
_entity.id
_entity.type
_entity.pdbx_description
1 polymer ?
#
loop_
_entity_poly.entity_id
_entity_poly.type
_entity_poly.pdbx_seq_one_letter_code
_entity_poly.pdbx_strand_id
1 'polypeptide(L)'
;MSRSSRRIGILCGPYRVDDQLGGIGLRLWEIAQVLGDAGHQVTLAAPCPSDFTHPRVRILAGRDSEVLAASDVLLTTDLPDTRLLLQAYEQGVLIVAENAPPIEHLHFDTLSSAGAEAQYLYRDTVARWRLQLMLADHLLVRSEAERASTLGALVATGRMSAVHHQRNAALGHLISLVPIGFNQHSLTTAHQAQPVKAGACDVLWNGGVWDYCHPAPVLAALAHLGPNAPTLRLLYEPAPARRAALQQSADELGVADRVLWPTGPIPHQGRDGWVKAARAVVITGERTAENMTCHQAKAKDAAEKIIERAQEGKMRRDSGYHPHFGDERVIDILKNPDAVYLSAGGRGNLIFRQGEDIVVTKGPGAGAGDVITGYGPSGIKGETGVKAVGGSVDDPGPPVTHDDIVNGKVPSSKGGTMPPAKQIR
;
A
#
# COMPACT_ATOMS: atom_id res chain seq x y z
N MET A 1 4.01 11.57 30.45
CA MET A 1 2.66 12.11 30.77
C MET A 1 1.67 10.96 30.70
N SER A 2 1.07 10.57 31.83
CA SER A 2 -0.03 9.60 31.84
C SER A 2 -1.16 10.19 30.99
N ARG A 3 -1.39 9.64 29.79
CA ARG A 3 -2.57 10.00 29.00
C ARG A 3 -3.79 9.51 29.78
N SER A 4 -4.74 10.39 30.06
CA SER A 4 -5.98 9.98 30.72
C SER A 4 -6.66 8.88 29.91
N SER A 5 -7.12 7.83 30.59
CA SER A 5 -7.95 6.79 29.98
C SER A 5 -9.19 7.44 29.36
N ARG A 6 -9.57 6.99 28.17
CA ARG A 6 -10.72 7.49 27.40
C ARG A 6 -11.63 6.31 27.07
N ARG A 7 -12.92 6.57 26.90
CA ARG A 7 -13.89 5.61 26.35
C ARG A 7 -13.96 5.83 24.85
N ILE A 8 -13.56 4.82 24.09
CA ILE A 8 -13.46 4.88 22.63
C ILE A 8 -14.47 3.91 22.04
N GLY A 9 -15.41 4.43 21.27
CA GLY A 9 -16.34 3.65 20.48
C GLY A 9 -15.79 3.45 19.08
N ILE A 10 -15.94 2.24 18.52
CA ILE A 10 -15.60 1.96 17.12
C ILE A 10 -16.85 1.43 16.44
N LEU A 11 -17.37 2.16 15.45
CA LEU A 11 -18.48 1.70 14.63
C LEU A 11 -17.93 0.92 13.43
N CYS A 12 -18.15 -0.39 13.43
CA CYS A 12 -17.60 -1.26 12.39
C CYS A 12 -18.45 -1.24 11.11
N GLY A 13 -19.66 -0.67 11.15
CA GLY A 13 -20.58 -0.67 10.01
C GLY A 13 -20.83 -2.09 9.49
N PRO A 14 -20.65 -2.36 8.18
CA PRO A 14 -20.85 -3.70 7.62
C PRO A 14 -19.70 -4.67 7.91
N TYR A 15 -18.59 -4.23 8.52
CA TYR A 15 -17.37 -5.02 8.63
C TYR A 15 -17.41 -5.96 9.83
N ARG A 16 -17.26 -7.26 9.56
CA ARG A 16 -17.15 -8.30 10.59
C ARG A 16 -15.84 -8.15 11.37
N VAL A 17 -15.91 -8.42 12.68
CA VAL A 17 -14.73 -8.48 13.56
C VAL A 17 -14.76 -9.82 14.28
N ASP A 18 -14.67 -10.90 13.52
CA ASP A 18 -14.63 -12.29 13.97
C ASP A 18 -13.73 -13.09 13.05
N ASP A 19 -13.66 -14.41 13.19
CA ASP A 19 -12.78 -15.23 12.35
C ASP A 19 -13.06 -15.15 10.84
N GLN A 20 -14.15 -14.51 10.39
CA GLN A 20 -14.43 -14.25 8.98
C GLN A 20 -14.13 -12.78 8.56
N LEU A 21 -13.40 -12.04 9.39
CA LEU A 21 -13.08 -10.63 9.16
C LEU A 21 -12.30 -10.37 7.85
N GLY A 22 -12.70 -9.33 7.13
CA GLY A 22 -11.98 -8.79 5.97
C GLY A 22 -10.89 -7.79 6.38
N GLY A 23 -10.27 -7.13 5.39
CA GLY A 23 -9.19 -6.17 5.64
C GLY A 23 -9.56 -5.02 6.59
N ILE A 24 -10.74 -4.41 6.42
CA ILE A 24 -11.20 -3.34 7.32
C ILE A 24 -11.51 -3.86 8.73
N GLY A 25 -12.15 -5.04 8.84
CA GLY A 25 -12.38 -5.67 10.14
C GLY A 25 -11.09 -5.95 10.90
N LEU A 26 -10.04 -6.43 10.21
CA LEU A 26 -8.71 -6.62 10.78
C LEU A 26 -8.14 -5.31 11.28
N ARG A 27 -8.21 -4.28 10.43
CA ARG A 27 -7.70 -2.95 10.73
C ARG A 27 -8.34 -2.39 12.00
N LEU A 28 -9.66 -2.48 12.14
CA LEU A 28 -10.38 -2.03 13.33
C LEU A 28 -10.02 -2.83 14.58
N TRP A 29 -9.89 -4.14 14.45
CA TRP A 29 -9.47 -5.01 15.56
C TRP A 29 -8.06 -4.67 16.05
N GLU A 30 -7.11 -4.51 15.15
CA GLU A 30 -5.74 -4.18 15.52
C GLU A 30 -5.62 -2.79 16.14
N ILE A 31 -6.36 -1.80 15.63
CA ILE A 31 -6.46 -0.47 16.26
C ILE A 31 -7.00 -0.61 17.69
N ALA A 32 -8.07 -1.39 17.87
CA ALA A 32 -8.69 -1.58 19.18
C ALA A 32 -7.73 -2.20 20.20
N GLN A 33 -6.96 -3.22 19.80
CA GLN A 33 -5.94 -3.83 20.63
C GLN A 33 -4.88 -2.82 21.05
N VAL A 34 -4.31 -2.06 20.09
CA VAL A 34 -3.28 -1.05 20.38
C VAL A 34 -3.80 0.05 21.32
N LEU A 35 -5.05 0.50 21.13
CA LEU A 35 -5.68 1.47 22.02
C LEU A 35 -5.94 0.89 23.42
N GLY A 36 -6.33 -0.39 23.49
CA GLY A 36 -6.51 -1.12 24.73
C GLY A 36 -5.19 -1.27 25.50
N ASP A 37 -4.12 -1.66 24.83
CA ASP A 37 -2.76 -1.76 25.40
C ASP A 37 -2.23 -0.40 25.86
N ALA A 38 -2.55 0.67 25.13
CA ALA A 38 -2.26 2.05 25.54
C ALA A 38 -3.10 2.50 26.76
N GLY A 39 -4.04 1.69 27.20
CA GLY A 39 -4.77 1.85 28.44
C GLY A 39 -6.17 2.44 28.31
N HIS A 40 -6.70 2.61 27.10
CA HIS A 40 -8.05 3.10 26.86
C HIS A 40 -9.10 1.99 27.03
N GLN A 41 -10.35 2.38 27.28
CA GLN A 41 -11.49 1.44 27.25
C GLN A 41 -12.10 1.50 25.85
N VAL A 42 -12.05 0.39 25.11
CA VAL A 42 -12.51 0.35 23.72
C VAL A 42 -13.75 -0.53 23.62
N THR A 43 -14.79 -0.06 22.92
CA THR A 43 -15.97 -0.85 22.60
C THR A 43 -16.26 -0.79 21.11
N LEU A 44 -16.27 -1.93 20.44
CA LEU A 44 -16.65 -2.06 19.04
C LEU A 44 -18.14 -2.38 18.94
N ALA A 45 -18.85 -1.67 18.07
CA ALA A 45 -20.15 -2.09 17.56
C ALA A 45 -19.92 -2.85 16.25
N ALA A 46 -20.09 -4.17 16.28
CA ALA A 46 -19.90 -5.06 15.14
C ALA A 46 -21.25 -5.55 14.59
N PRO A 47 -21.36 -5.94 13.31
CA PRO A 47 -22.61 -6.41 12.73
C PRO A 47 -23.01 -7.82 13.22
N CYS A 48 -22.09 -8.55 13.87
CA CYS A 48 -22.29 -9.90 14.36
C CYS A 48 -21.50 -10.14 15.65
N PRO A 49 -21.87 -11.16 16.45
CA PRO A 49 -21.10 -11.58 17.62
C PRO A 49 -19.68 -11.97 17.25
N SER A 50 -18.76 -11.82 18.22
CA SER A 50 -17.35 -12.15 18.06
C SER A 50 -16.82 -12.87 19.30
N ASP A 51 -16.00 -13.88 19.07
CA ASP A 51 -15.27 -14.59 20.12
C ASP A 51 -13.89 -13.96 20.39
N PHE A 52 -13.56 -12.84 19.75
CA PHE A 52 -12.29 -12.17 19.96
C PHE A 52 -12.27 -11.51 21.34
N THR A 53 -11.15 -11.70 22.04
CA THR A 53 -10.99 -11.22 23.41
C THR A 53 -9.74 -10.37 23.55
N HIS A 54 -9.85 -9.35 24.40
CA HIS A 54 -8.74 -8.54 24.84
C HIS A 54 -9.12 -7.84 26.16
N PRO A 55 -8.22 -7.70 27.15
CA PRO A 55 -8.57 -7.25 28.51
C PRO A 55 -9.30 -5.90 28.61
N ARG A 56 -9.09 -5.01 27.64
CA ARG A 56 -9.70 -3.66 27.61
C ARG A 56 -10.57 -3.38 26.38
N VAL A 57 -10.86 -4.40 25.59
CA VAL A 57 -11.70 -4.26 24.39
C VAL A 57 -12.94 -5.11 24.53
N ARG A 58 -14.10 -4.50 24.30
CA ARG A 58 -15.40 -5.19 24.24
C ARG A 58 -15.93 -5.13 22.82
N ILE A 59 -16.61 -6.18 22.38
CA ILE A 59 -17.31 -6.22 21.10
C ILE A 59 -18.79 -6.46 21.39
N LEU A 60 -19.65 -5.59 20.88
CA LEU A 60 -21.10 -5.68 21.02
C LEU A 60 -21.73 -5.81 19.63
N ALA A 61 -22.59 -6.81 19.43
CA ALA A 61 -23.25 -7.03 18.15
C ALA A 61 -24.51 -6.15 18.00
N GLY A 62 -24.54 -5.27 16.99
CA GLY A 62 -25.70 -4.44 16.65
C GLY A 62 -26.13 -3.46 17.74
N ARG A 63 -25.18 -2.95 18.54
CA ARG A 63 -25.42 -2.01 19.66
C ARG A 63 -24.82 -0.63 19.41
N ASP A 64 -24.83 -0.19 18.17
CA ASP A 64 -24.13 1.01 17.69
C ASP A 64 -24.51 2.28 18.48
N SER A 65 -25.81 2.51 18.74
CA SER A 65 -26.27 3.65 19.52
C SER A 65 -25.83 3.61 20.99
N GLU A 66 -25.71 2.42 21.59
CA GLU A 66 -25.22 2.27 22.96
C GLU A 66 -23.71 2.55 23.02
N VAL A 67 -22.96 2.04 22.04
CA VAL A 67 -21.53 2.32 21.91
C VAL A 67 -21.30 3.81 21.75
N LEU A 68 -22.06 4.48 20.88
CA LEU A 68 -22.00 5.94 20.73
C LEU A 68 -22.27 6.66 22.06
N ALA A 69 -23.37 6.34 22.74
CA ALA A 69 -23.77 7.02 23.97
C ALA A 69 -22.75 6.86 25.12
N ALA A 70 -21.96 5.78 25.12
CA ALA A 70 -20.95 5.51 26.13
C ALA A 70 -19.55 6.07 25.82
N SER A 71 -19.36 6.69 24.65
CA SER A 71 -18.03 7.03 24.12
C SER A 71 -17.69 8.52 24.25
N ASP A 72 -16.43 8.81 24.57
CA ASP A 72 -15.86 10.17 24.51
C ASP A 72 -15.33 10.48 23.09
N VAL A 73 -14.92 9.42 22.37
CA VAL A 73 -14.37 9.47 21.02
C VAL A 73 -14.99 8.33 20.21
N LEU A 74 -15.39 8.62 18.98
CA LEU A 74 -15.95 7.66 18.04
C LEU A 74 -15.02 7.50 16.83
N LEU A 75 -14.59 6.28 16.55
CA LEU A 75 -13.90 5.91 15.31
C LEU A 75 -14.91 5.29 14.34
N THR A 76 -14.87 5.73 13.08
CA THR A 76 -15.67 5.16 11.98
C THR A 76 -14.81 4.94 10.73
N THR A 77 -15.40 4.27 9.74
CA THR A 77 -14.77 3.83 8.47
C THR A 77 -15.42 4.50 7.25
N ASP A 78 -15.06 4.04 6.05
CA ASP A 78 -15.58 4.47 4.76
C ASP A 78 -17.11 4.34 4.58
N LEU A 79 -17.75 3.38 5.27
CA LEU A 79 -19.20 3.13 5.21
C LEU A 79 -19.92 3.40 6.55
N PRO A 80 -19.97 4.65 7.04
CA PRO A 80 -20.64 4.97 8.29
C PRO A 80 -22.17 4.94 8.14
N ASP A 81 -22.86 4.66 9.24
CA ASP A 81 -24.25 5.10 9.41
C ASP A 81 -24.25 6.62 9.62
N THR A 82 -24.78 7.35 8.64
CA THR A 82 -24.80 8.82 8.67
C THR A 82 -25.67 9.37 9.79
N ARG A 83 -26.69 8.63 10.26
CA ARG A 83 -27.53 9.06 11.38
C ARG A 83 -26.75 9.08 12.68
N LEU A 84 -25.94 8.04 12.91
CA LEU A 84 -25.07 7.97 14.08
C LEU A 84 -23.96 9.01 14.02
N LEU A 85 -23.42 9.28 12.84
CA LEU A 85 -22.41 10.32 12.65
C LEU A 85 -22.96 11.73 12.97
N LEU A 86 -24.17 12.03 12.51
CA LEU A 86 -24.87 13.28 12.83
C LEU A 86 -25.19 13.37 14.32
N GLN A 87 -25.70 12.29 14.91
CA GLN A 87 -25.97 12.23 16.35
C GLN A 87 -24.70 12.47 17.17
N ALA A 88 -23.57 11.85 16.81
CA ALA A 88 -22.28 12.04 17.48
C ALA A 88 -21.84 13.51 17.44
N TYR A 89 -21.98 14.14 16.28
CA TYR A 89 -21.67 15.54 16.07
C TYR A 89 -22.55 16.46 16.93
N GLU A 90 -23.87 16.23 16.93
CA GLU A 90 -24.83 16.99 17.75
C GLU A 90 -24.56 16.87 19.26
N GLN A 91 -24.06 15.71 19.69
CA GLN A 91 -23.71 15.42 21.08
C GLN A 91 -22.30 15.90 21.48
N GLY A 92 -21.50 16.40 20.52
CA GLY A 92 -20.13 16.85 20.77
C GLY A 92 -19.15 15.71 21.07
N VAL A 93 -19.45 14.48 20.63
CA VAL A 93 -18.52 13.35 20.69
C VAL A 93 -17.43 13.57 19.64
N LEU A 94 -16.16 13.38 19.99
CA LEU A 94 -15.07 13.56 19.03
C LEU A 94 -15.10 12.48 17.96
N ILE A 95 -15.18 12.88 16.70
CA ILE A 95 -15.28 11.96 15.56
C ILE A 95 -13.91 11.80 14.90
N VAL A 96 -13.43 10.56 14.85
CA VAL A 96 -12.27 10.14 14.05
C VAL A 96 -12.78 9.27 12.91
N ALA A 97 -12.40 9.60 11.67
CA ALA A 97 -12.82 8.85 10.49
C ALA A 97 -11.60 8.35 9.72
N GLU A 98 -11.46 7.03 9.55
CA GLU A 98 -10.56 6.48 8.54
C GLU A 98 -11.27 6.61 7.18
N ASN A 99 -10.80 7.56 6.38
CA ASN A 99 -11.55 8.09 5.25
C ASN A 99 -10.68 8.19 3.99
N ALA A 100 -11.04 7.42 2.96
CA ALA A 100 -10.44 7.48 1.64
C ALA A 100 -11.52 7.83 0.60
N PRO A 101 -11.20 8.55 -0.49
CA PRO A 101 -12.12 8.70 -1.61
C PRO A 101 -12.63 7.32 -2.06
N PRO A 102 -13.94 7.14 -2.30
CA PRO A 102 -14.55 5.82 -2.50
C PRO A 102 -14.29 5.27 -3.92
N ILE A 103 -13.06 5.37 -4.41
CA ILE A 103 -12.65 4.83 -5.72
C ILE A 103 -12.78 3.29 -5.70
N GLU A 104 -12.35 2.65 -4.62
CA GLU A 104 -12.45 1.20 -4.44
C GLU A 104 -13.89 0.68 -4.53
N HIS A 105 -14.88 1.50 -4.14
CA HIS A 105 -16.29 1.09 -4.11
C HIS A 105 -16.85 0.88 -5.52
N LEU A 106 -16.27 1.53 -6.54
CA LEU A 106 -16.64 1.31 -7.95
C LEU A 106 -16.43 -0.14 -8.41
N HIS A 107 -15.64 -0.91 -7.66
CA HIS A 107 -15.34 -2.31 -7.91
C HIS A 107 -16.20 -3.28 -7.08
N PHE A 108 -17.14 -2.78 -6.26
CA PHE A 108 -17.95 -3.67 -5.43
C PHE A 108 -19.00 -4.38 -6.28
N ASP A 109 -19.17 -5.68 -6.05
CA ASP A 109 -20.20 -6.49 -6.70
C ASP A 109 -21.61 -5.90 -6.54
N THR A 110 -21.86 -5.21 -5.42
CA THR A 110 -23.13 -4.49 -5.18
C THR A 110 -23.39 -3.40 -6.21
N LEU A 111 -22.36 -2.70 -6.72
CA LEU A 111 -22.51 -1.73 -7.80
C LEU A 111 -22.56 -2.43 -9.16
N SER A 112 -21.66 -3.38 -9.40
CA SER A 112 -21.58 -4.13 -10.66
C SER A 112 -22.86 -4.88 -10.99
N SER A 113 -23.58 -5.36 -9.97
CA SER A 113 -24.84 -6.11 -10.09
C SER A 113 -26.09 -5.22 -10.02
N ALA A 114 -25.97 -3.94 -9.66
CA ALA A 114 -27.11 -3.05 -9.45
C ALA A 114 -27.75 -2.50 -10.74
N GLY A 115 -27.13 -2.73 -11.90
CA GLY A 115 -27.67 -2.27 -13.19
C GLY A 115 -27.95 -0.76 -13.20
N ALA A 116 -29.20 -0.38 -13.43
CA ALA A 116 -29.62 1.03 -13.48
C ALA A 116 -29.41 1.79 -12.15
N GLU A 117 -29.40 1.10 -11.00
CA GLU A 117 -29.27 1.72 -9.67
C GLU A 117 -27.82 1.99 -9.26
N ALA A 118 -26.84 1.46 -10.00
CA ALA A 118 -25.42 1.56 -9.64
C ALA A 118 -24.96 3.02 -9.42
N GLN A 119 -25.44 3.95 -10.26
CA GLN A 119 -25.13 5.37 -10.13
C GLN A 119 -25.76 6.01 -8.89
N TYR A 120 -26.95 5.58 -8.48
CA TYR A 120 -27.58 6.07 -7.25
C TYR A 120 -26.81 5.59 -6.02
N LEU A 121 -26.48 4.29 -5.96
CA LEU A 121 -25.72 3.69 -4.86
C LEU A 121 -24.32 4.30 -4.72
N TYR A 122 -23.64 4.56 -5.84
CA TYR A 122 -22.34 5.22 -5.80
C TYR A 122 -22.45 6.68 -5.34
N ARG A 123 -23.49 7.41 -5.77
CA ARG A 123 -23.75 8.78 -5.29
C ARG A 123 -24.01 8.83 -3.79
N ASP A 124 -24.74 7.85 -3.24
CA ASP A 124 -24.93 7.72 -1.79
C ASP A 124 -23.58 7.50 -1.08
N THR A 125 -22.75 6.59 -1.57
CA THR A 125 -21.40 6.35 -1.04
C THR A 125 -20.56 7.62 -1.02
N VAL A 126 -20.56 8.38 -2.12
CA VAL A 126 -19.87 9.69 -2.21
C VAL A 126 -20.46 10.71 -1.24
N ALA A 127 -21.78 10.72 -1.01
CA ALA A 127 -22.41 11.61 -0.06
C ALA A 127 -21.99 11.30 1.39
N ARG A 128 -21.90 10.01 1.76
CA ARG A 128 -21.38 9.55 3.06
C ARG A 128 -19.93 9.99 3.26
N TRP A 129 -19.08 9.73 2.26
CA TRP A 129 -17.68 10.18 2.26
C TRP A 129 -17.55 11.70 2.48
N ARG A 130 -18.34 12.51 1.77
CA ARG A 130 -18.38 13.98 1.94
C ARG A 130 -18.83 14.40 3.34
N LEU A 131 -19.82 13.71 3.90
CA LEU A 131 -20.30 14.00 5.25
C LEU A 131 -19.18 13.81 6.28
N GLN A 132 -18.38 12.76 6.14
CA GLN A 132 -17.22 12.53 7.01
C GLN A 132 -16.18 13.66 6.93
N LEU A 133 -15.90 14.19 5.73
CA LEU A 133 -15.00 15.35 5.57
C LEU A 133 -15.48 16.60 6.31
N MET A 134 -16.80 16.78 6.39
CA MET A 134 -17.41 17.93 7.05
C MET A 134 -17.44 17.75 8.58
N LEU A 135 -17.78 16.55 9.06
CA LEU A 135 -18.09 16.31 10.47
C LEU A 135 -16.91 15.78 11.30
N ALA A 136 -15.93 15.09 10.70
CA ALA A 136 -14.85 14.51 11.48
C ALA A 136 -13.96 15.59 12.12
N ASP A 137 -13.64 15.40 13.40
CA ASP A 137 -12.64 16.19 14.12
C ASP A 137 -11.22 15.81 13.68
N HIS A 138 -11.04 14.56 13.27
CA HIS A 138 -9.77 14.07 12.75
C HIS A 138 -9.95 12.98 11.69
N LEU A 139 -9.13 13.04 10.65
CA LEU A 139 -9.13 12.09 9.54
C LEU A 139 -7.89 11.19 9.62
N LEU A 140 -8.08 9.89 9.42
CA LEU A 140 -7.00 8.93 9.23
C LEU A 140 -6.93 8.54 7.76
N VAL A 141 -5.71 8.52 7.22
CA VAL A 141 -5.40 8.07 5.86
C VAL A 141 -4.25 7.07 5.92
N ARG A 142 -4.22 6.12 4.99
CA ARG A 142 -3.33 4.94 5.03
C ARG A 142 -2.10 5.10 4.15
N SER A 143 -2.11 6.06 3.24
CA SER A 143 -1.01 6.34 2.33
C SER A 143 -0.84 7.83 2.04
N GLU A 144 0.33 8.21 1.52
CA GLU A 144 0.57 9.59 1.07
C GLU A 144 -0.36 10.01 -0.08
N ALA A 145 -0.77 9.05 -0.93
CA ALA A 145 -1.70 9.34 -2.02
C ALA A 145 -3.11 9.62 -1.49
N GLU A 146 -3.58 8.79 -0.54
CA GLU A 146 -4.84 9.07 0.17
C GLU A 146 -4.76 10.42 0.87
N ARG A 147 -3.65 10.72 1.57
CA ARG A 147 -3.43 12.01 2.22
C ARG A 147 -3.54 13.19 1.24
N ALA A 148 -2.84 13.12 0.11
CA ALA A 148 -2.89 14.17 -0.91
C ALA A 148 -4.31 14.36 -1.49
N SER A 149 -5.01 13.25 -1.77
CA SER A 149 -6.38 13.30 -2.28
C SER A 149 -7.36 13.90 -1.27
N THR A 150 -7.25 13.52 0.01
CA THR A 150 -8.08 14.05 1.09
C THR A 150 -7.79 15.52 1.35
N LEU A 151 -6.55 15.99 1.26
CA LEU A 151 -6.22 17.42 1.35
C LEU A 151 -6.90 18.22 0.23
N GLY A 152 -6.89 17.72 -1.01
CA GLY A 152 -7.64 18.32 -2.12
C GLY A 152 -9.15 18.34 -1.86
N ALA A 153 -9.70 17.27 -1.28
CA ALA A 153 -11.11 17.20 -0.91
C ALA A 153 -11.49 18.16 0.22
N LEU A 154 -10.62 18.36 1.21
CA LEU A 154 -10.81 19.33 2.29
C LEU A 154 -10.81 20.78 1.78
N VAL A 155 -10.01 21.09 0.75
CA VAL A 155 -10.11 22.36 0.02
C VAL A 155 -11.46 22.48 -0.68
N ALA A 156 -11.82 21.48 -1.47
CA ALA A 156 -13.04 21.50 -2.29
C ALA A 156 -14.33 21.58 -1.46
N THR A 157 -14.31 21.05 -0.23
CA THR A 157 -15.43 21.11 0.73
C THR A 157 -15.40 22.35 1.61
N GLY A 158 -14.40 23.23 1.47
CA GLY A 158 -14.27 24.44 2.28
C GLY A 158 -13.87 24.19 3.74
N ARG A 159 -13.46 22.96 4.09
CA ARG A 159 -13.04 22.59 5.45
C ARG A 159 -11.67 23.12 5.80
N MET A 160 -10.80 23.32 4.82
CA MET A 160 -9.47 23.89 5.00
C MET A 160 -9.46 25.41 4.80
N SER A 161 -8.78 26.14 5.69
CA SER A 161 -8.70 27.61 5.67
C SER A 161 -7.32 28.10 6.13
N ALA A 162 -7.05 29.41 5.98
CA ALA A 162 -5.81 30.02 6.44
C ALA A 162 -5.56 29.79 7.95
N VAL A 163 -6.62 29.75 8.76
CA VAL A 163 -6.54 29.49 10.21
C VAL A 163 -5.95 28.10 10.49
N HIS A 164 -6.35 27.09 9.72
CA HIS A 164 -5.79 25.74 9.86
C HIS A 164 -4.30 25.70 9.50
N HIS A 165 -3.92 26.36 8.39
CA HIS A 165 -2.52 26.44 7.97
C HIS A 165 -1.65 27.19 9.00
N GLN A 166 -2.14 28.30 9.55
CA GLN A 166 -1.43 29.07 10.59
C GLN A 166 -1.26 28.28 11.89
N ARG A 167 -2.25 27.46 12.28
CA ARG A 167 -2.16 26.58 13.45
C ARG A 167 -1.08 25.52 13.29
N ASN A 168 -1.02 24.88 12.13
CA ASN A 168 0.01 23.90 11.78
C ASN A 168 0.03 23.71 10.26
N ALA A 169 1.12 24.11 9.61
CA ALA A 169 1.27 23.98 8.15
C ALA A 169 1.23 22.52 7.67
N ALA A 170 1.63 21.55 8.50
CA ALA A 170 1.54 20.13 8.21
C ALA A 170 0.12 19.56 8.39
N LEU A 171 -0.82 20.35 8.92
CA LEU A 171 -2.22 19.99 9.17
C LEU A 171 -2.42 18.74 10.04
N GLY A 172 -1.42 18.36 10.84
CA GLY A 172 -1.46 17.18 11.70
C GLY A 172 -2.51 17.23 12.82
N HIS A 173 -3.22 18.35 12.97
CA HIS A 173 -4.39 18.46 13.84
C HIS A 173 -5.69 18.02 13.15
N LEU A 174 -5.76 18.02 11.82
CA LEU A 174 -6.92 17.60 11.03
C LEU A 174 -6.77 16.20 10.44
N ILE A 175 -5.56 15.82 10.03
CA ILE A 175 -5.33 14.58 9.29
C ILE A 175 -4.00 13.93 9.68
N SER A 176 -4.04 12.62 9.90
CA SER A 176 -2.85 11.80 10.20
C SER A 176 -2.68 10.67 9.20
N LEU A 177 -1.43 10.44 8.79
CA LEU A 177 -1.03 9.25 8.05
C LEU A 177 -0.82 8.10 9.03
N VAL A 178 -1.71 7.11 8.98
CA VAL A 178 -1.62 5.86 9.77
C VAL A 178 -1.66 4.69 8.79
N PRO A 179 -0.48 4.23 8.32
CA PRO A 179 -0.40 3.11 7.40
C PRO A 179 -1.00 1.83 7.98
N ILE A 180 -1.36 0.89 7.10
CA ILE A 180 -1.69 -0.47 7.51
C ILE A 180 -0.45 -1.08 8.19
N GLY A 181 -0.63 -1.47 9.46
CA GLY A 181 0.41 -2.03 10.30
C GLY A 181 0.27 -3.54 10.50
N PHE A 182 1.10 -4.05 11.39
CA PHE A 182 1.03 -5.43 11.87
C PHE A 182 1.46 -5.41 13.34
N ASN A 183 0.49 -5.53 14.26
CA ASN A 183 0.74 -5.31 15.68
C ASN A 183 1.33 -6.55 16.39
N GLN A 184 1.69 -6.40 17.68
CA GLN A 184 2.31 -7.48 18.46
C GLN A 184 1.38 -8.69 18.68
N HIS A 185 0.07 -8.47 18.75
CA HIS A 185 -0.91 -9.57 18.87
C HIS A 185 -0.97 -10.38 17.58
N SER A 186 -1.07 -9.70 16.43
CA SER A 186 -1.02 -10.34 15.11
C SER A 186 0.31 -11.07 14.88
N LEU A 187 1.42 -10.49 15.31
CA LEU A 187 2.73 -11.16 15.28
C LEU A 187 2.74 -12.42 16.15
N THR A 188 2.11 -12.39 17.32
CA THR A 188 2.01 -13.55 18.21
C THR A 188 1.16 -14.65 17.57
N THR A 189 -0.02 -14.32 17.04
CA THR A 189 -0.89 -15.24 16.29
C THR A 189 -0.12 -15.87 15.12
N ALA A 190 0.56 -15.04 14.33
CA ALA A 190 1.36 -15.51 13.21
C ALA A 190 2.48 -16.43 13.67
N HIS A 191 3.21 -16.14 14.75
CA HIS A 191 4.24 -17.04 15.27
C HIS A 191 3.68 -18.40 15.71
N GLN A 192 2.51 -18.42 16.35
CA GLN A 192 1.86 -19.64 16.84
C GLN A 192 1.24 -20.48 15.72
N ALA A 193 0.88 -19.87 14.60
CA ALA A 193 0.28 -20.55 13.47
C ALA A 193 1.18 -21.68 12.93
N GLN A 194 0.60 -22.86 12.77
CA GLN A 194 1.29 -24.00 12.18
C GLN A 194 1.18 -23.96 10.65
N PRO A 195 2.25 -24.28 9.90
CA PRO A 195 2.16 -24.37 8.44
C PRO A 195 1.11 -25.39 8.01
N VAL A 196 0.26 -25.01 7.08
CA VAL A 196 -0.75 -25.91 6.50
C VAL A 196 -0.05 -27.01 5.70
N LYS A 197 -0.40 -28.28 5.99
CA LYS A 197 0.14 -29.45 5.26
C LYS A 197 -0.78 -29.88 4.11
N ALA A 198 -2.08 -29.94 4.36
CA ALA A 198 -3.06 -30.36 3.36
C ALA A 198 -3.35 -29.21 2.38
N GLY A 199 -3.17 -29.45 1.09
CA GLY A 199 -3.32 -28.41 0.05
C GLY A 199 -2.16 -27.42 -0.03
N ALA A 200 -1.01 -27.76 0.59
CA ALA A 200 0.22 -26.98 0.49
C ALA A 200 0.57 -26.67 -0.97
N CYS A 201 1.16 -25.49 -1.19
CA CYS A 201 1.47 -24.95 -2.50
C CYS A 201 2.86 -24.35 -2.50
N ASP A 202 3.47 -24.24 -3.67
CA ASP A 202 4.74 -23.52 -3.82
C ASP A 202 4.53 -22.01 -3.77
N VAL A 203 3.47 -21.52 -4.43
CA VAL A 203 3.16 -20.10 -4.58
C VAL A 203 1.75 -19.82 -4.10
N LEU A 204 1.61 -18.87 -3.19
CA LEU A 204 0.32 -18.38 -2.72
C LEU A 204 0.01 -17.03 -3.37
N TRP A 205 -1.10 -16.94 -4.07
CA TRP A 205 -1.66 -15.66 -4.49
C TRP A 205 -2.62 -15.15 -3.43
N ASN A 206 -2.16 -14.17 -2.66
CA ASN A 206 -2.93 -13.57 -1.57
C ASN A 206 -3.95 -12.55 -2.11
N GLY A 207 -3.67 -11.94 -3.27
CA GLY A 207 -4.22 -10.69 -3.77
C GLY A 207 -5.75 -10.51 -3.81
N GLY A 208 -6.41 -10.48 -2.66
CA GLY A 208 -7.75 -9.94 -2.43
C GLY A 208 -8.91 -10.65 -3.13
N VAL A 209 -10.08 -10.52 -2.54
CA VAL A 209 -11.37 -10.77 -3.22
C VAL A 209 -11.68 -9.65 -4.23
N TRP A 210 -10.82 -8.62 -4.28
CA TRP A 210 -11.08 -7.35 -4.95
C TRP A 210 -10.67 -7.33 -6.43
N ASP A 211 -11.45 -6.61 -7.23
CA ASP A 211 -11.36 -6.62 -8.69
C ASP A 211 -10.12 -5.96 -9.28
N TYR A 212 -9.49 -5.07 -8.52
CA TYR A 212 -8.23 -4.45 -8.92
C TYR A 212 -7.01 -5.37 -8.74
N CYS A 213 -7.18 -6.52 -8.09
CA CYS A 213 -6.18 -7.58 -8.08
C CYS A 213 -6.46 -8.59 -9.19
N HIS A 214 -5.42 -9.01 -9.89
CA HIS A 214 -5.58 -9.76 -11.13
C HIS A 214 -4.56 -10.90 -11.22
N PRO A 215 -4.96 -12.18 -11.00
CA PRO A 215 -4.03 -13.31 -10.98
C PRO A 215 -3.62 -13.83 -12.37
N ALA A 216 -4.26 -13.39 -13.47
CA ALA A 216 -3.97 -13.92 -14.81
C ALA A 216 -2.49 -13.79 -15.25
N PRO A 217 -1.74 -12.72 -14.90
CA PRO A 217 -0.31 -12.63 -15.19
C PRO A 217 0.49 -13.74 -14.52
N VAL A 218 0.03 -14.27 -13.39
CA VAL A 218 0.64 -15.42 -12.72
C VAL A 218 0.41 -16.68 -13.53
N LEU A 219 -0.80 -16.89 -14.07
CA LEU A 219 -1.10 -18.05 -14.94
C LEU A 219 -0.20 -18.06 -16.19
N ALA A 220 -0.04 -16.91 -16.85
CA ALA A 220 0.86 -16.78 -17.99
C ALA A 220 2.32 -17.08 -17.62
N ALA A 221 2.75 -16.66 -16.42
CA ALA A 221 4.09 -16.97 -15.92
C ALA A 221 4.28 -18.47 -15.65
N LEU A 222 3.28 -19.16 -15.10
CA LEU A 222 3.31 -20.62 -14.93
C LEU A 222 3.46 -21.33 -16.28
N ALA A 223 2.68 -20.91 -17.29
CA ALA A 223 2.73 -21.51 -18.62
C ALA A 223 4.12 -21.35 -19.24
N HIS A 224 4.76 -20.19 -19.07
CA HIS A 224 6.12 -19.94 -19.54
C HIS A 224 7.17 -20.84 -18.86
N LEU A 225 6.98 -21.19 -17.60
CA LEU A 225 7.88 -22.08 -16.86
C LEU A 225 7.71 -23.56 -17.25
N GLY A 226 6.60 -23.92 -17.91
CA GLY A 226 6.37 -25.25 -18.45
C GLY A 226 6.25 -26.34 -17.37
N PRO A 227 6.72 -27.57 -17.63
CA PRO A 227 6.49 -28.73 -16.74
C PRO A 227 7.00 -28.57 -15.30
N ASN A 228 7.98 -27.70 -15.08
CA ASN A 228 8.59 -27.42 -13.78
C ASN A 228 7.93 -26.24 -13.05
N ALA A 229 6.80 -25.72 -13.56
CA ALA A 229 6.09 -24.62 -12.95
C ALA A 229 5.64 -24.97 -11.51
N PRO A 230 5.75 -24.01 -10.57
CA PRO A 230 5.29 -24.21 -9.20
C PRO A 230 3.78 -24.38 -9.13
N THR A 231 3.31 -25.06 -8.09
CA THR A 231 1.88 -25.12 -7.78
C THR A 231 1.41 -23.78 -7.19
N LEU A 232 0.39 -23.19 -7.81
CA LEU A 232 -0.24 -21.96 -7.39
C LEU A 232 -1.49 -22.26 -6.58
N ARG A 233 -1.69 -21.56 -5.46
CA ARG A 233 -2.97 -21.54 -4.74
C ARG A 233 -3.48 -20.12 -4.61
N LEU A 234 -4.77 -19.91 -4.86
CA LEU A 234 -5.44 -18.66 -4.49
C LEU A 234 -5.84 -18.74 -3.01
N LEU A 235 -5.51 -17.72 -2.23
CA LEU A 235 -5.82 -17.70 -0.80
C LEU A 235 -7.33 -17.53 -0.56
N TYR A 236 -8.00 -16.71 -1.37
CA TYR A 236 -9.43 -16.44 -1.25
C TYR A 236 -10.18 -16.84 -2.51
N GLU A 237 -11.45 -17.21 -2.32
CA GLU A 237 -12.36 -17.52 -3.41
C GLU A 237 -12.64 -16.26 -4.24
N PRO A 238 -12.36 -16.27 -5.56
CA PRO A 238 -12.79 -15.19 -6.44
C PRO A 238 -14.32 -15.16 -6.58
N ALA A 239 -14.88 -14.01 -6.94
CA ALA A 239 -16.28 -13.94 -7.36
C ALA A 239 -16.57 -14.96 -8.49
N PRO A 240 -17.78 -15.57 -8.56
CA PRO A 240 -18.06 -16.68 -9.47
C PRO A 240 -17.70 -16.43 -10.95
N ALA A 241 -18.02 -15.25 -11.48
CA ALA A 241 -17.68 -14.87 -12.85
C ALA A 241 -16.17 -14.79 -13.07
N ARG A 242 -15.43 -14.22 -12.11
CA ARG A 242 -13.95 -14.17 -12.15
C ARG A 242 -13.36 -15.56 -12.06
N ARG A 243 -13.88 -16.42 -11.17
CA ARG A 243 -13.42 -17.81 -11.06
C ARG A 243 -13.53 -18.53 -12.40
N ALA A 244 -14.69 -18.43 -13.05
CA ALA A 244 -14.91 -19.05 -14.37
C ALA A 244 -13.91 -18.54 -15.42
N ALA A 245 -13.70 -17.23 -15.49
CA ALA A 245 -12.74 -16.63 -16.41
C ALA A 245 -11.29 -17.09 -16.15
N LEU A 246 -10.88 -17.20 -14.89
CA LEU A 246 -9.54 -17.68 -14.53
C LEU A 246 -9.36 -19.17 -14.78
N GLN A 247 -10.40 -19.98 -14.59
CA GLN A 247 -10.39 -21.40 -14.92
C GLN A 247 -10.24 -21.60 -16.43
N GLN A 248 -11.04 -20.90 -17.22
CA GLN A 248 -10.90 -20.92 -18.68
C GLN A 248 -9.49 -20.49 -19.12
N SER A 249 -8.95 -19.41 -18.54
CA SER A 249 -7.58 -18.97 -18.86
C SER A 249 -6.53 -20.00 -18.46
N ALA A 250 -6.69 -20.69 -17.33
CA ALA A 250 -5.78 -21.76 -16.92
C ALA A 250 -5.85 -22.98 -17.86
N ASP A 251 -7.04 -23.32 -18.36
CA ASP A 251 -7.24 -24.39 -19.35
C ASP A 251 -6.59 -24.04 -20.69
N GLU A 252 -6.83 -22.83 -21.20
CA GLU A 252 -6.24 -22.32 -22.47
C GLU A 252 -4.71 -22.28 -22.41
N LEU A 253 -4.15 -21.94 -21.25
CA LEU A 253 -2.71 -21.90 -21.02
C LEU A 253 -2.10 -23.28 -20.69
N GLY A 254 -2.93 -24.31 -20.51
CA GLY A 254 -2.46 -25.67 -20.16
C GLY A 254 -1.83 -25.77 -18.76
N VAL A 255 -2.30 -24.96 -17.80
CA VAL A 255 -1.78 -24.90 -16.42
C VAL A 255 -2.83 -25.21 -15.35
N ALA A 256 -4.01 -25.69 -15.75
CA ALA A 256 -5.11 -25.98 -14.82
C ALA A 256 -4.72 -26.99 -13.72
N ASP A 257 -3.86 -27.97 -14.02
CA ASP A 257 -3.30 -28.94 -13.07
C ASP A 257 -2.36 -28.31 -12.02
N ARG A 258 -1.91 -27.07 -12.25
CA ARG A 258 -1.04 -26.30 -11.36
C ARG A 258 -1.78 -25.31 -10.48
N VAL A 259 -3.08 -25.13 -10.67
CA VAL A 259 -3.87 -24.14 -9.93
C VAL A 259 -4.79 -24.83 -8.92
N LEU A 260 -4.49 -24.62 -7.63
CA LEU A 260 -5.29 -25.06 -6.50
C LEU A 260 -6.32 -23.99 -6.15
N TRP A 261 -7.59 -24.31 -6.42
CA TRP A 261 -8.69 -23.43 -6.06
C TRP A 261 -9.06 -23.59 -4.57
N PRO A 262 -9.37 -22.50 -3.87
CA PRO A 262 -10.03 -22.59 -2.57
C PRO A 262 -11.42 -23.22 -2.72
N THR A 263 -11.94 -23.73 -1.61
CA THR A 263 -13.25 -24.41 -1.54
C THR A 263 -14.16 -23.77 -0.49
N GLY A 264 -13.74 -22.64 0.08
CA GLY A 264 -14.42 -21.96 1.17
C GLY A 264 -13.56 -20.88 1.81
N PRO A 265 -14.14 -20.06 2.69
CA PRO A 265 -13.42 -18.99 3.37
C PRO A 265 -12.40 -19.54 4.36
N ILE A 266 -11.30 -18.80 4.55
CA ILE A 266 -10.25 -19.14 5.50
C ILE A 266 -10.45 -18.30 6.76
N PRO A 267 -10.62 -18.96 7.93
CA PRO A 267 -10.67 -18.25 9.21
C PRO A 267 -9.44 -17.37 9.41
N HIS A 268 -9.60 -16.21 10.03
CA HIS A 268 -8.52 -15.25 10.27
C HIS A 268 -7.30 -15.91 10.91
N GLN A 269 -7.52 -16.69 11.98
CA GLN A 269 -6.46 -17.42 12.68
C GLN A 269 -5.77 -18.52 11.82
N GLY A 270 -6.38 -18.93 10.71
CA GLY A 270 -5.82 -19.93 9.79
C GLY A 270 -4.95 -19.35 8.67
N ARG A 271 -4.99 -18.04 8.43
CA ARG A 271 -4.34 -17.40 7.26
C ARG A 271 -2.82 -17.51 7.30
N ASP A 272 -2.22 -17.29 8.46
CA ASP A 272 -0.76 -17.31 8.63
C ASP A 272 -0.17 -18.70 8.37
N GLY A 273 -0.92 -19.76 8.66
CA GLY A 273 -0.52 -21.13 8.34
C GLY A 273 -0.36 -21.37 6.84
N TRP A 274 -1.21 -20.75 6.01
CA TRP A 274 -1.10 -20.80 4.55
C TRP A 274 0.10 -20.00 4.05
N VAL A 275 0.31 -18.80 4.58
CA VAL A 275 1.48 -17.97 4.24
C VAL A 275 2.78 -18.68 4.59
N LYS A 276 2.85 -19.32 5.76
CA LYS A 276 4.02 -20.12 6.19
C LYS A 276 4.26 -21.38 5.38
N ALA A 277 3.21 -21.98 4.83
CA ALA A 277 3.32 -23.18 4.01
C ALA A 277 3.84 -22.88 2.61
N ALA A 278 3.58 -21.68 2.09
CA ALA A 278 4.02 -21.26 0.77
C ALA A 278 5.50 -20.89 0.73
N ARG A 279 6.18 -21.18 -0.38
CA ARG A 279 7.57 -20.78 -0.62
C ARG A 279 7.68 -19.33 -1.06
N ALA A 280 6.62 -18.82 -1.70
CA ALA A 280 6.50 -17.42 -2.09
C ALA A 280 5.05 -16.95 -2.05
N VAL A 281 4.85 -15.66 -1.77
CA VAL A 281 3.56 -14.97 -1.94
C VAL A 281 3.66 -14.05 -3.14
N VAL A 282 2.70 -14.14 -4.05
CA VAL A 282 2.62 -13.29 -5.25
C VAL A 282 1.37 -12.43 -5.18
N ILE A 283 1.53 -11.15 -5.50
CA ILE A 283 0.44 -10.18 -5.58
C ILE A 283 0.58 -9.44 -6.89
N THR A 284 -0.48 -9.48 -7.69
CA THR A 284 -0.55 -8.86 -9.02
C THR A 284 -1.83 -8.06 -9.11
N GLY A 285 -1.77 -6.91 -9.77
CA GLY A 285 -2.91 -6.02 -9.97
C GLY A 285 -2.78 -5.29 -11.29
N GLU A 286 -3.90 -4.83 -11.81
CA GLU A 286 -3.96 -4.06 -13.04
C GLU A 286 -3.59 -2.60 -12.80
N ARG A 287 -3.20 -1.89 -13.86
CA ARG A 287 -2.97 -0.44 -13.76
C ARG A 287 -4.31 0.29 -13.80
N THR A 288 -4.97 0.38 -12.65
CA THR A 288 -6.25 1.09 -12.46
C THR A 288 -6.06 2.37 -11.65
N ALA A 289 -7.07 3.24 -11.64
CA ALA A 289 -7.07 4.44 -10.80
C ALA A 289 -6.83 4.09 -9.32
N GLU A 290 -7.40 2.97 -8.85
CA GLU A 290 -7.21 2.42 -7.52
C GLU A 290 -5.74 2.06 -7.25
N ASN A 291 -5.14 1.21 -8.09
CA ASN A 291 -3.75 0.78 -7.93
C ASN A 291 -2.73 1.90 -8.17
N MET A 292 -3.11 2.96 -8.89
CA MET A 292 -2.25 4.11 -9.15
C MET A 292 -1.94 4.95 -7.90
N THR A 293 -2.79 4.88 -6.87
CA THR A 293 -2.54 5.53 -5.57
C THR A 293 -1.38 4.88 -4.80
N CYS A 294 -0.90 3.70 -5.20
CA CYS A 294 0.12 2.93 -4.45
C CYS A 294 1.56 3.04 -4.99
N HIS A 295 1.79 3.60 -6.19
CA HIS A 295 3.09 3.47 -6.87
C HIS A 295 4.22 4.30 -6.24
N GLN A 296 3.96 5.54 -5.81
CA GLN A 296 4.99 6.36 -5.16
C GLN A 296 5.38 5.80 -3.78
N ALA A 297 4.43 5.22 -3.04
CA ALA A 297 4.71 4.58 -1.75
C ALA A 297 5.67 3.40 -1.91
N LYS A 298 5.44 2.54 -2.91
CA LYS A 298 6.34 1.41 -3.24
C LYS A 298 7.74 1.89 -3.67
N ALA A 299 7.83 3.01 -4.38
CA ALA A 299 9.11 3.62 -4.75
C ALA A 299 9.89 4.15 -3.55
N LYS A 300 9.22 4.83 -2.61
CA LYS A 300 9.82 5.28 -1.36
C LYS A 300 10.30 4.10 -0.50
N ASP A 301 9.46 3.09 -0.29
CA ASP A 301 9.83 1.88 0.46
C ASP A 301 11.01 1.13 -0.16
N ALA A 302 11.02 0.99 -1.50
CA ALA A 302 12.15 0.41 -2.20
C ALA A 302 13.44 1.23 -2.01
N ALA A 303 13.34 2.56 -2.06
CA ALA A 303 14.48 3.44 -1.82
C ALA A 303 15.04 3.30 -0.40
N GLU A 304 14.19 3.32 0.63
CA GLU A 304 14.62 3.11 2.02
C GLU A 304 15.33 1.78 2.21
N LYS A 305 14.78 0.69 1.65
CA LYS A 305 15.42 -0.64 1.71
C LYS A 305 16.76 -0.72 0.98
N ILE A 306 16.98 0.11 -0.03
CA ILE A 306 18.27 0.21 -0.73
C ILE A 306 19.27 0.95 0.16
N ILE A 307 18.84 2.05 0.76
CA ILE A 307 19.66 2.84 1.69
C ILE A 307 20.07 1.98 2.88
N GLU A 308 19.14 1.26 3.50
CA GLU A 308 19.40 0.35 4.63
C GLU A 308 20.45 -0.71 4.27
N ARG A 309 20.30 -1.39 3.12
CA ARG A 309 21.29 -2.35 2.63
C ARG A 309 22.65 -1.69 2.37
N ALA A 310 22.66 -0.49 1.82
CA ALA A 310 23.88 0.25 1.58
C ALA A 310 24.56 0.64 2.90
N GLN A 311 23.83 0.98 3.95
CA GLN A 311 24.36 1.23 5.30
C GLN A 311 25.10 0.01 5.85
N GLU A 312 24.65 -1.21 5.53
CA GLU A 312 25.38 -2.46 5.81
C GLU A 312 26.59 -2.73 4.89
N GLY A 313 26.91 -1.81 3.97
CA GLY A 313 27.97 -1.96 2.97
C GLY A 313 27.61 -2.88 1.80
N LYS A 314 26.32 -3.18 1.58
CA LYS A 314 25.87 -4.13 0.56
C LYS A 314 25.19 -3.43 -0.61
N MET A 315 25.48 -3.88 -1.82
CA MET A 315 24.73 -3.54 -3.03
C MET A 315 24.55 -4.75 -3.94
N ARG A 316 23.52 -4.72 -4.79
CA ARG A 316 23.32 -5.73 -5.86
C ARG A 316 23.66 -5.13 -7.21
N ARG A 317 24.13 -5.95 -8.14
CA ARG A 317 24.52 -5.53 -9.49
C ARG A 317 23.54 -6.10 -10.51
N ASP A 318 23.07 -5.27 -11.42
CA ASP A 318 22.32 -5.72 -12.59
C ASP A 318 23.24 -6.46 -13.58
N SER A 319 22.65 -7.27 -14.47
CA SER A 319 23.38 -7.88 -15.59
C SER A 319 24.12 -6.87 -16.49
N GLY A 320 23.60 -5.64 -16.58
CA GLY A 320 24.23 -4.54 -17.29
C GLY A 320 24.90 -3.55 -16.35
N TYR A 321 25.58 -3.99 -15.29
CA TYR A 321 26.29 -3.11 -14.34
C TYR A 321 27.46 -2.37 -15.01
N HIS A 322 27.38 -1.04 -15.10
CA HIS A 322 28.42 -0.18 -15.70
C HIS A 322 28.45 1.25 -15.12
N PRO A 323 28.63 1.44 -13.80
CA PRO A 323 28.87 2.78 -13.27
C PRO A 323 30.20 3.35 -13.76
N HIS A 324 30.25 4.67 -13.92
CA HIS A 324 31.45 5.38 -14.40
C HIS A 324 32.49 5.67 -13.30
N PHE A 325 32.20 5.25 -12.06
CA PHE A 325 33.08 5.33 -10.89
C PHE A 325 33.03 4.02 -10.10
N GLY A 326 34.01 3.83 -9.20
CA GLY A 326 34.18 2.60 -8.44
C GLY A 326 33.06 2.31 -7.44
N ASP A 327 32.98 1.03 -7.04
CA ASP A 327 31.98 0.49 -6.12
C ASP A 327 31.89 1.23 -4.77
N GLU A 328 33.01 1.72 -4.26
CA GLU A 328 33.05 2.51 -3.03
C GLU A 328 32.19 3.78 -3.15
N ARG A 329 32.30 4.48 -4.29
CA ARG A 329 31.52 5.69 -4.57
C ARG A 329 30.05 5.36 -4.80
N VAL A 330 29.75 4.25 -5.47
CA VAL A 330 28.37 3.76 -5.63
C VAL A 330 27.72 3.53 -4.26
N ILE A 331 28.40 2.82 -3.36
CA ILE A 331 27.89 2.53 -2.03
C ILE A 331 27.72 3.81 -1.21
N ASP A 332 28.66 4.75 -1.28
CA ASP A 332 28.56 6.02 -0.55
C ASP A 332 27.34 6.86 -0.96
N ILE A 333 27.07 6.96 -2.27
CA ILE A 333 25.88 7.64 -2.80
C ILE A 333 24.59 6.94 -2.32
N LEU A 334 24.55 5.61 -2.34
CA LEU A 334 23.39 4.86 -1.88
C LEU A 334 23.18 4.94 -0.36
N LYS A 335 24.27 5.03 0.43
CA LYS A 335 24.22 5.21 1.88
C LYS A 335 23.63 6.56 2.26
N ASN A 336 24.09 7.62 1.58
CA ASN A 336 23.84 9.00 2.00
C ASN A 336 23.35 9.87 0.81
N PRO A 337 22.23 9.53 0.16
CA PRO A 337 21.71 10.34 -0.92
C PRO A 337 21.16 11.67 -0.40
N ASP A 338 21.44 12.77 -1.10
CA ASP A 338 20.82 14.07 -0.85
C ASP A 338 19.42 14.18 -1.46
N ALA A 339 19.15 13.38 -2.49
CA ALA A 339 17.85 13.27 -3.14
C ALA A 339 17.67 11.90 -3.78
N VAL A 340 16.42 11.43 -3.86
CA VAL A 340 16.06 10.23 -4.62
C VAL A 340 14.94 10.56 -5.59
N TYR A 341 15.05 10.07 -6.83
CA TYR A 341 14.09 10.31 -7.89
C TYR A 341 13.49 9.00 -8.42
N LEU A 342 12.23 9.05 -8.82
CA LEU A 342 11.52 7.98 -9.53
C LEU A 342 11.39 8.35 -11.00
N SER A 343 12.05 7.60 -11.88
CA SER A 343 11.97 7.80 -13.34
C SER A 343 10.57 7.49 -13.87
N ALA A 344 10.08 8.32 -14.79
CA ALA A 344 8.82 8.10 -15.52
C ALA A 344 8.94 7.02 -16.63
N GLY A 345 10.12 6.45 -16.84
CA GLY A 345 10.33 5.36 -17.78
C GLY A 345 9.56 4.08 -17.37
N GLY A 346 9.27 3.21 -18.35
CA GLY A 346 8.44 2.01 -18.13
C GLY A 346 8.94 1.04 -17.04
N ARG A 347 10.22 1.07 -16.67
CA ARG A 347 10.79 0.28 -15.57
C ARG A 347 10.78 0.97 -14.19
N GLY A 348 10.42 2.25 -14.12
CA GLY A 348 10.33 3.01 -12.86
C GLY A 348 11.63 3.08 -12.07
N ASN A 349 12.79 3.19 -12.75
CA ASN A 349 14.10 3.18 -12.10
C ASN A 349 14.22 4.25 -10.99
N LEU A 350 14.98 3.93 -9.95
CA LEU A 350 15.32 4.87 -8.88
C LEU A 350 16.68 5.50 -9.17
N ILE A 351 16.78 6.82 -8.99
CA ILE A 351 18.01 7.59 -9.18
C ILE A 351 18.36 8.19 -7.82
N PHE A 352 19.48 7.75 -7.25
CA PHE A 352 20.03 8.27 -6.01
C PHE A 352 21.06 9.32 -6.37
N ARG A 353 20.95 10.53 -5.80
CA ARG A 353 21.91 11.60 -6.03
C ARG A 353 22.65 11.94 -4.75
N GLN A 354 23.93 12.30 -4.87
CA GLN A 354 24.69 12.92 -3.82
C GLN A 354 25.64 13.97 -4.43
N GLY A 355 25.34 15.24 -4.22
CA GLY A 355 26.01 16.33 -4.93
C GLY A 355 25.64 16.30 -6.41
N GLU A 356 26.65 16.12 -7.27
CA GLU A 356 26.49 16.08 -8.73
C GLU A 356 26.68 14.68 -9.32
N ASP A 357 26.87 13.68 -8.46
CA ASP A 357 26.91 12.27 -8.85
C ASP A 357 25.54 11.60 -8.64
N ILE A 358 25.21 10.67 -9.52
CA ILE A 358 24.03 9.82 -9.41
C ILE A 358 24.35 8.33 -9.53
N VAL A 359 23.55 7.51 -8.88
CA VAL A 359 23.48 6.06 -9.06
C VAL A 359 22.06 5.68 -9.49
N VAL A 360 21.95 4.93 -10.58
CA VAL A 360 20.67 4.46 -11.12
C VAL A 360 20.50 2.99 -10.77
N THR A 361 19.37 2.66 -10.15
CA THR A 361 19.01 1.29 -9.79
C THR A 361 17.67 0.89 -10.39
N LYS A 362 17.40 -0.41 -10.48
CA LYS A 362 16.05 -0.89 -10.83
C LYS A 362 15.02 -0.40 -9.81
N GLY A 363 13.87 -0.01 -10.33
CA GLY A 363 12.71 0.43 -9.56
C GLY A 363 12.07 -0.66 -8.69
N PRO A 364 10.94 -0.35 -8.04
CA PRO A 364 10.15 -1.32 -7.29
C PRO A 364 9.77 -2.53 -8.14
N GLY A 365 9.95 -3.74 -7.60
CA GLY A 365 9.63 -5.00 -8.29
C GLY A 365 10.80 -5.99 -8.27
N ALA A 366 10.82 -6.90 -9.24
CA ALA A 366 11.88 -7.89 -9.37
C ALA A 366 13.25 -7.22 -9.62
N GLY A 367 14.24 -7.56 -8.79
CA GLY A 367 15.57 -6.93 -8.85
C GLY A 367 15.64 -5.50 -8.29
N ALA A 368 14.64 -5.07 -7.51
CA ALA A 368 14.64 -3.70 -6.95
C ALA A 368 15.95 -3.34 -6.23
N GLY A 369 16.60 -2.27 -6.66
CA GLY A 369 17.91 -1.87 -6.12
C GLY A 369 19.12 -2.57 -6.70
N ASP A 370 18.97 -3.39 -7.75
CA ASP A 370 20.11 -3.79 -8.56
C ASP A 370 20.65 -2.54 -9.26
N VAL A 371 21.91 -2.21 -8.99
CA VAL A 371 22.60 -1.07 -9.58
C VAL A 371 22.82 -1.35 -11.06
N ILE A 372 22.46 -0.37 -11.90
CA ILE A 372 22.58 -0.45 -13.35
C ILE A 372 23.79 0.37 -13.80
N THR A 373 23.84 1.64 -13.40
CA THR A 373 24.88 2.59 -13.83
C THR A 373 25.00 3.73 -12.83
N GLY A 374 25.96 4.61 -13.04
CA GLY A 374 26.21 5.81 -12.24
C GLY A 374 26.99 6.82 -13.07
N TYR A 375 26.64 8.09 -12.93
CA TYR A 375 27.16 9.21 -13.71
C TYR A 375 27.53 10.36 -12.78
N GLY A 376 28.51 11.17 -13.19
CA GLY A 376 28.88 12.40 -12.49
C GLY A 376 30.38 12.63 -12.47
N PRO A 377 30.84 13.73 -11.85
CA PRO A 377 32.23 14.16 -11.84
C PRO A 377 33.18 13.20 -11.13
N SER A 378 32.68 12.33 -10.24
CA SER A 378 33.51 11.31 -9.58
C SER A 378 33.90 10.16 -10.51
N GLY A 379 33.30 10.07 -11.69
CA GLY A 379 33.57 9.04 -12.69
C GLY A 379 34.18 9.58 -13.98
N ILE A 380 34.53 8.69 -14.90
CA ILE A 380 35.07 9.05 -16.22
C ILE A 380 33.94 9.21 -17.27
N LYS A 381 34.13 10.05 -18.28
CA LYS A 381 33.15 10.26 -19.37
C LYS A 381 32.85 8.98 -20.15
N GLY A 382 33.86 8.13 -20.38
CA GLY A 382 33.76 6.97 -21.26
C GLY A 382 33.41 7.33 -22.71
N GLU A 383 33.28 6.32 -23.57
CA GLU A 383 33.04 6.51 -25.01
C GLU A 383 31.73 7.26 -25.33
N THR A 384 30.69 7.03 -24.53
CA THR A 384 29.38 7.69 -24.69
C THR A 384 29.41 9.15 -24.27
N GLY A 385 30.16 9.50 -23.21
CA GLY A 385 30.34 10.88 -22.78
C GLY A 385 31.12 11.70 -23.81
N VAL A 386 32.17 11.12 -24.40
CA VAL A 386 32.91 11.78 -25.50
C VAL A 386 32.01 12.07 -26.70
N LYS A 387 31.11 11.15 -27.07
CA LYS A 387 30.15 11.39 -28.17
C LYS A 387 29.13 12.49 -27.86
N ALA A 388 28.79 12.71 -26.59
CA ALA A 388 27.78 13.69 -26.19
C ALA A 388 28.35 15.11 -26.01
N VAL A 389 29.56 15.22 -25.44
CA VAL A 389 30.13 16.53 -25.02
C VAL A 389 31.58 16.76 -25.47
N GLY A 390 32.21 15.83 -26.18
CA GLY A 390 33.63 15.91 -26.58
C GLY A 390 34.63 15.69 -25.44
N GLY A 391 35.92 15.68 -25.77
CA GLY A 391 37.03 15.49 -24.83
C GLY A 391 37.63 14.08 -24.82
N SER A 392 38.36 13.73 -23.76
CA SER A 392 38.95 12.41 -23.56
C SER A 392 37.98 11.46 -22.86
N VAL A 393 38.15 10.15 -23.08
CA VAL A 393 37.38 9.10 -22.38
C VAL A 393 37.66 9.07 -20.87
N ASP A 394 38.84 9.53 -20.47
CA ASP A 394 39.31 9.59 -19.08
C ASP A 394 38.99 10.92 -18.38
N ASP A 395 38.40 11.88 -19.09
CA ASP A 395 37.95 13.14 -18.45
C ASP A 395 36.88 12.85 -17.40
N PRO A 396 36.77 13.66 -16.34
CA PRO A 396 35.63 13.59 -15.42
C PRO A 396 34.29 13.72 -16.14
N GLY A 397 33.32 12.92 -15.72
CA GLY A 397 31.94 12.97 -16.20
C GLY A 397 31.31 14.35 -15.96
N PRO A 398 30.36 14.79 -16.82
CA PRO A 398 29.65 16.03 -16.58
C PRO A 398 28.82 15.94 -15.29
N PRO A 399 28.62 17.07 -14.58
CA PRO A 399 27.77 17.11 -13.40
C PRO A 399 26.33 16.77 -13.77
N VAL A 400 25.64 16.04 -12.89
CA VAL A 400 24.23 15.71 -13.05
C VAL A 400 23.38 16.53 -12.09
N THR A 401 22.70 17.54 -12.61
CA THR A 401 21.91 18.47 -11.78
C THR A 401 20.49 17.95 -11.52
N HIS A 402 19.79 18.60 -10.59
CA HIS A 402 18.34 18.38 -10.38
C HIS A 402 17.57 18.54 -11.70
N ASP A 403 17.83 19.63 -12.42
CA ASP A 403 17.14 19.98 -13.66
C ASP A 403 17.38 18.95 -14.75
N ASP A 404 18.57 18.35 -14.80
CA ASP A 404 18.87 17.29 -15.75
C ASP A 404 18.05 16.04 -15.48
N ILE A 405 17.86 15.69 -14.21
CA ILE A 405 17.10 14.52 -13.78
C ILE A 405 15.59 14.72 -14.03
N VAL A 406 15.03 15.86 -13.60
CA VAL A 406 13.57 16.09 -13.70
C VAL A 406 13.11 16.38 -15.12
N ASN A 407 14.00 16.87 -15.99
CA ASN A 407 13.69 17.13 -17.40
C ASN A 407 14.20 16.04 -18.36
N GLY A 408 14.77 14.95 -17.83
CA GLY A 408 15.21 13.81 -18.65
C GLY A 408 16.35 14.16 -19.61
N LYS A 409 17.35 14.91 -19.14
CA LYS A 409 18.54 15.32 -19.90
C LYS A 409 19.78 14.49 -19.58
N VAL A 410 19.71 13.60 -18.58
CA VAL A 410 20.82 12.70 -18.23
C VAL A 410 21.08 11.73 -19.39
N PRO A 411 22.30 11.64 -19.95
CA PRO A 411 22.61 10.72 -21.04
C PRO A 411 22.41 9.24 -20.66
N SER A 412 22.00 8.43 -21.63
CA SER A 412 21.84 6.98 -21.49
C SER A 412 22.92 6.22 -22.27
N SER A 413 23.47 5.16 -21.70
CA SER A 413 24.45 4.30 -22.38
C SER A 413 23.91 3.59 -23.63
N LYS A 414 22.58 3.51 -23.78
CA LYS A 414 21.91 2.94 -24.96
C LYS A 414 21.61 3.97 -26.07
N GLY A 415 22.12 5.20 -25.93
CA GLY A 415 21.76 6.33 -26.78
C GLY A 415 20.54 7.09 -26.27
N GLY A 416 20.50 8.39 -26.57
CA GLY A 416 19.47 9.31 -26.07
C GLY A 416 19.67 9.70 -24.60
N THR A 417 18.59 10.16 -23.96
CA THR A 417 18.58 10.55 -22.56
C THR A 417 17.66 9.66 -21.73
N MET A 418 17.93 9.59 -20.42
CA MET A 418 17.05 8.94 -19.47
C MET A 418 15.70 9.66 -19.40
N PRO A 419 14.59 8.94 -19.18
CA PRO A 419 13.29 9.57 -18.99
C PRO A 419 13.29 10.52 -17.79
N PRO A 420 12.52 11.62 -17.83
CA PRO A 420 12.38 12.55 -16.71
C PRO A 420 11.94 11.82 -15.44
N ALA A 421 12.38 12.32 -14.29
CA ALA A 421 12.10 11.70 -13.00
C ALA A 421 11.51 12.68 -11.98
N LYS A 422 10.71 12.18 -11.05
CA LYS A 422 10.13 12.98 -9.96
C LYS A 422 10.89 12.74 -8.67
N GLN A 423 11.27 13.79 -7.96
CA GLN A 423 11.89 13.65 -6.65
C GLN A 423 10.89 13.03 -5.65
N ILE A 424 11.33 12.00 -4.93
CA ILE A 424 10.55 11.25 -3.95
C ILE A 424 11.18 11.27 -2.55
N ARG A 425 12.45 11.68 -2.43
CA ARG A 425 13.16 11.96 -1.17
C ARG A 425 14.00 13.21 -1.33
#